data_AF-A0A0F8WH48-F1
#
_entry.id   AF-A0A0F8WH48-F1
#
_cell.length_a   1.000
_cell.length_b   1.000
_cell.length_c   1.000
_cell.angle_alpha   90.00
_cell.angle_beta   90.00
_cell.angle_gamma   90.00
#
_symmetry.space_group_name_H-M   'P 1'
#
loop_
_entity.id
_entity.type
_entity.pdbx_description
1 polymer ?
#
loop_
_entity_poly.entity_id
_entity_poly.type
_entity_poly.pdbx_seq_one_letter_code
_entity_poly.pdbx_strand_id
1 'polypeptide(L)'
;FTPSENGTYYWSIRAVEGYGLCKISYSYLLIDHDLSVSLEVPTITEIYSTYTINATVSNAGINNESNVDMFLYLDGVQIDSITVLNLTVGASQTINYTWTPDIFKTYNFTAYAPPVLNETIIINNVVTELITISTLSNYTMTPGAPYVWIDASGGTELFLSDDDNATIPLPFDFTFYNETFSTIYLGSNGYLSFTDTAPREYINVDFPSPNPTHEYMIAPFWDDLDRTSGGNIYVQSFGTYWVAEWANIDRFSGSLVGSFELILYENGDIIFSYDYLDYTSGGYTCGLNLGVDTDYYNSYQGLNDLTDDFSIYFTIILINTAPDKLFNPIPSDAATGVSTNPTLFVNVSDP
;
A
#
# COMPACT_ATOMS: atom_id res chain seq x y z
N PHE A 1 -34.28 3.26 -20.62
CA PHE A 1 -32.83 3.06 -20.73
C PHE A 1 -32.31 2.67 -19.38
N THR A 2 -32.05 1.39 -19.19
CA THR A 2 -31.34 0.89 -18.02
C THR A 2 -30.30 -0.07 -18.58
N PRO A 3 -29.00 0.22 -18.46
CA PRO A 3 -27.97 -0.70 -18.94
C PRO A 3 -27.95 -1.95 -18.06
N SER A 4 -27.75 -3.13 -18.65
CA SER A 4 -27.33 -4.31 -17.89
C SER A 4 -25.80 -4.32 -17.76
N GLU A 5 -25.29 -5.00 -16.73
CA GLU A 5 -23.85 -5.09 -16.40
C GLU A 5 -22.96 -5.62 -17.53
N ASN A 6 -23.54 -6.25 -18.57
CA ASN A 6 -22.81 -6.79 -19.73
C ASN A 6 -22.86 -5.88 -20.98
N GLY A 7 -23.14 -4.58 -20.82
CA GLY A 7 -23.19 -3.63 -21.94
C GLY A 7 -24.33 -3.86 -22.94
N THR A 8 -25.32 -4.70 -22.58
CA THR A 8 -26.47 -4.99 -23.44
C THR A 8 -27.60 -4.02 -23.13
N TYR A 9 -28.02 -3.23 -24.12
CA TYR A 9 -29.13 -2.28 -23.99
C TYR A 9 -30.43 -2.90 -24.47
N TYR A 10 -31.44 -2.98 -23.60
CA TYR A 10 -32.79 -3.39 -23.98
C TYR A 10 -33.69 -2.18 -24.24
N TRP A 11 -34.40 -2.20 -25.36
CA TRP A 11 -35.39 -1.19 -25.74
C TRP A 11 -36.77 -1.84 -25.75
N SER A 12 -37.73 -1.25 -25.05
CA SER A 12 -39.14 -1.65 -25.15
C SER A 12 -39.94 -0.52 -25.78
N ILE A 13 -40.72 -0.85 -26.81
CA ILE A 13 -41.62 0.09 -27.47
C ILE A 13 -43.03 -0.47 -27.34
N ARG A 14 -43.98 0.38 -26.93
CA ARG A 14 -45.39 0.04 -26.82
C ARG A 14 -46.19 0.93 -27.77
N ALA A 15 -46.84 0.32 -28.76
CA ALA A 15 -47.81 1.03 -29.60
C ALA A 15 -49.03 1.42 -28.75
N VAL A 16 -49.47 2.68 -28.86
CA VAL A 16 -50.58 3.21 -28.07
C VAL A 16 -51.89 3.18 -28.87
N GLU A 17 -51.88 3.48 -30.18
CA GLU A 17 -53.00 3.25 -31.12
C GLU A 17 -52.55 3.41 -32.59
N GLY A 18 -53.28 2.79 -33.54
CA GLY A 18 -53.06 2.91 -35.00
C GLY A 18 -52.29 1.75 -35.69
N TYR A 19 -52.24 1.76 -37.02
CA TYR A 19 -51.41 0.85 -37.84
C TYR A 19 -50.35 1.66 -38.60
N GLY A 20 -49.08 1.37 -38.35
CA GLY A 20 -47.94 1.98 -39.04
C GLY A 20 -46.67 1.16 -38.82
N LEU A 21 -45.67 1.32 -39.70
CA LEU A 21 -44.37 0.69 -39.55
C LEU A 21 -43.46 1.60 -38.72
N CYS A 22 -43.09 1.17 -37.52
CA CYS A 22 -42.01 1.81 -36.76
C CYS A 22 -40.67 1.25 -37.27
N LYS A 23 -39.84 2.09 -37.88
CA LYS A 23 -38.48 1.73 -38.28
C LYS A 23 -37.49 2.33 -37.29
N ILE A 24 -36.86 1.47 -36.49
CA ILE A 24 -35.78 1.88 -35.59
C ILE A 24 -34.48 1.75 -36.39
N SER A 25 -33.74 2.85 -36.48
CA SER A 25 -32.37 2.83 -37.01
C SER A 25 -31.43 3.14 -35.86
N TYR A 26 -30.53 2.21 -35.56
CA TYR A 26 -29.42 2.43 -34.65
C TYR A 26 -28.12 2.36 -35.47
N SER A 27 -27.17 3.21 -35.15
CA SER A 27 -25.82 3.19 -35.71
C SER A 27 -24.88 2.83 -34.57
N TYR A 28 -24.25 1.65 -34.64
CA TYR A 28 -23.04 1.42 -33.86
C TYR A 28 -21.96 2.33 -34.45
N LEU A 29 -21.18 2.98 -33.58
CA LEU A 29 -19.94 3.61 -34.02
C LEU A 29 -18.96 2.47 -34.33
N LEU A 30 -18.98 1.98 -35.57
CA LEU A 30 -17.97 1.05 -36.04
C LEU A 30 -16.71 1.88 -36.28
N ILE A 31 -15.65 1.55 -35.56
CA ILE A 31 -14.36 2.20 -35.70
C ILE A 31 -13.59 1.39 -36.72
N ASP A 32 -13.38 1.97 -37.91
CA ASP A 32 -12.76 1.26 -39.03
C ASP A 32 -11.36 0.75 -38.66
N HIS A 33 -10.52 1.63 -38.12
CA HIS A 33 -9.14 1.33 -37.70
C HIS A 33 -8.95 1.82 -36.25
N ASP A 34 -8.45 0.95 -35.37
CA ASP A 34 -8.21 1.25 -33.95
C ASP A 34 -7.18 0.29 -33.36
N LEU A 35 -6.08 0.84 -32.86
CA LEU A 35 -5.10 0.16 -32.03
C LEU A 35 -5.26 0.64 -30.59
N SER A 36 -5.21 -0.30 -29.67
CA SER A 36 -5.19 0.01 -28.24
C SER A 36 -4.00 -0.67 -27.60
N VAL A 37 -3.43 -0.02 -26.59
CA VAL A 37 -2.30 -0.52 -25.83
C VAL A 37 -2.71 -0.70 -24.36
N SER A 38 -2.31 -1.82 -23.79
CA SER A 38 -2.36 -2.04 -22.34
C SER A 38 -0.96 -2.35 -21.80
N LEU A 39 -0.75 -2.04 -20.53
CA LEU A 39 0.51 -2.25 -19.83
C LEU A 39 0.22 -2.85 -18.46
N GLU A 40 0.69 -4.07 -18.24
CA GLU A 40 0.57 -4.77 -16.97
C GLU A 40 1.93 -4.72 -16.27
N VAL A 41 1.97 -4.06 -15.12
CA VAL A 41 3.13 -3.96 -14.25
C VAL A 41 2.92 -4.81 -12.99
N PRO A 42 3.94 -5.53 -12.50
CA PRO A 42 3.81 -6.33 -11.29
C PRO A 42 3.93 -5.47 -10.04
N THR A 43 3.42 -5.99 -8.92
CA THR A 43 3.75 -5.46 -7.59
C THR A 43 5.23 -5.77 -7.31
N ILE A 44 6.04 -4.73 -7.14
CA ILE A 44 7.45 -4.87 -6.82
C ILE A 44 7.62 -4.92 -5.31
N THR A 45 8.34 -5.94 -4.84
CA THR A 45 8.62 -6.15 -3.42
C THR A 45 10.07 -5.80 -3.07
N GLU A 46 11.00 -5.97 -4.00
CA GLU A 46 12.44 -5.88 -3.74
C GLU A 46 13.22 -5.37 -4.97
N ILE A 47 14.36 -4.73 -4.73
CA ILE A 47 15.37 -4.53 -5.78
C ILE A 47 16.19 -5.81 -6.01
N TYR A 48 16.89 -5.90 -7.14
CA TYR A 48 17.71 -7.04 -7.58
C TYR A 48 16.95 -8.34 -7.87
N SER A 49 15.65 -8.39 -7.55
CA SER A 49 14.72 -9.42 -8.03
C SER A 49 14.29 -9.16 -9.48
N THR A 50 14.04 -10.23 -10.23
CA THR A 50 13.59 -10.16 -11.62
C THR A 50 12.06 -10.18 -11.70
N TYR A 51 11.51 -9.23 -12.45
CA TYR A 51 10.09 -9.06 -12.70
C TYR A 51 9.80 -9.05 -14.20
N THR A 52 8.53 -9.27 -14.58
CA THR A 52 8.09 -9.23 -15.98
C THR A 52 7.11 -8.08 -16.18
N ILE A 53 7.38 -7.22 -17.16
CA ILE A 53 6.47 -6.18 -17.65
C ILE A 53 5.83 -6.69 -18.94
N ASN A 54 4.49 -6.72 -18.99
CA ASN A 54 3.75 -7.14 -20.18
C ASN A 54 3.13 -5.91 -20.84
N ALA A 55 3.56 -5.60 -22.05
CA ALA A 55 2.98 -4.53 -22.84
C ALA A 55 2.27 -5.16 -24.04
N THR A 56 0.96 -4.91 -24.18
CA THR A 56 0.12 -5.54 -25.22
C THR A 56 -0.49 -4.51 -26.16
N VAL A 57 -0.32 -4.70 -27.47
CA VAL A 57 -1.06 -3.98 -28.52
C VAL A 57 -2.21 -4.85 -29.01
N SER A 58 -3.40 -4.28 -29.17
CA SER A 58 -4.62 -4.96 -29.61
C SER A 58 -5.29 -4.20 -30.74
N ASN A 59 -5.77 -4.93 -31.74
CA ASN A 59 -6.61 -4.36 -32.80
C ASN A 59 -8.08 -4.37 -32.34
N ALA A 60 -8.60 -3.19 -32.01
CA ALA A 60 -9.97 -2.98 -31.56
C ALA A 60 -10.90 -2.48 -32.69
N GLY A 61 -10.34 -2.25 -33.88
CA GLY A 61 -11.08 -1.83 -35.07
C GLY A 61 -11.75 -3.01 -35.79
N ILE A 62 -12.36 -2.73 -36.93
CA ILE A 62 -13.01 -3.75 -37.77
C ILE A 62 -12.21 -4.13 -39.02
N ASN A 63 -11.03 -3.53 -39.22
CA ASN A 63 -10.10 -3.88 -40.29
C ASN A 63 -8.83 -4.52 -39.72
N ASN A 64 -8.19 -5.41 -40.50
CA ASN A 64 -6.88 -5.94 -40.14
C ASN A 64 -5.82 -4.86 -40.35
N GLU A 65 -4.86 -4.77 -39.44
CA GLU A 65 -3.75 -3.83 -39.53
C GLU A 65 -2.46 -4.51 -39.95
N SER A 66 -1.63 -3.81 -40.72
CA SER A 66 -0.36 -4.34 -41.23
C SER A 66 0.81 -3.48 -40.81
N ASN A 67 1.95 -4.11 -40.53
CA ASN A 67 3.16 -3.44 -40.04
C ASN A 67 2.91 -2.58 -38.80
N VAL A 68 2.21 -3.14 -37.81
CA VAL A 68 1.94 -2.47 -36.54
C VAL A 68 3.19 -2.50 -35.69
N ASP A 69 3.76 -1.32 -35.43
CA ASP A 69 4.86 -1.17 -34.49
C ASP A 69 4.35 -0.99 -33.06
N MET A 70 5.07 -1.57 -32.12
CA MET A 70 4.85 -1.37 -30.70
C MET A 70 6.20 -1.13 -30.01
N PHE A 71 6.24 -0.13 -29.15
CA PHE A 71 7.41 0.29 -28.41
C PHE A 71 7.15 0.24 -26.90
N LEU A 72 8.17 -0.16 -26.16
CA LEU A 72 8.21 -0.10 -24.71
C LEU A 72 9.34 0.83 -24.27
N TYR A 73 9.03 1.79 -23.41
CA TYR A 73 9.96 2.76 -22.86
C TYR A 73 10.09 2.61 -21.35
N LEU A 74 11.30 2.81 -20.84
CA LEU A 74 11.62 2.97 -19.41
C LEU A 74 12.29 4.33 -19.22
N ASP A 75 11.67 5.19 -18.40
CA ASP A 75 12.13 6.56 -18.12
C ASP A 75 12.40 7.38 -19.40
N GLY A 76 11.57 7.18 -20.42
CA GLY A 76 11.69 7.84 -21.73
C GLY A 76 12.70 7.21 -22.69
N VAL A 77 13.43 6.15 -22.28
CA VAL A 77 14.36 5.42 -23.15
C VAL A 77 13.67 4.16 -23.68
N GLN A 78 13.71 3.94 -24.99
CA GLN A 78 13.15 2.72 -25.58
C GLN A 78 13.98 1.50 -25.14
N ILE A 79 13.31 0.53 -24.51
CA ILE A 79 13.93 -0.69 -23.98
C ILE A 79 13.57 -1.94 -24.78
N ASP A 80 12.43 -1.94 -25.46
CA ASP A 80 12.01 -3.04 -26.33
C ASP A 80 11.05 -2.56 -27.43
N SER A 81 10.89 -3.35 -28.49
CA SER A 81 9.95 -3.08 -29.57
C SER A 81 9.64 -4.33 -30.39
N ILE A 82 8.45 -4.38 -30.97
CA ILE A 82 8.05 -5.42 -31.92
C ILE A 82 7.31 -4.82 -33.11
N THR A 83 7.51 -5.38 -34.30
CA THR A 83 6.72 -5.09 -35.50
C THR A 83 5.86 -6.31 -35.84
N VAL A 84 4.53 -6.14 -35.80
CA VAL A 84 3.55 -7.16 -36.16
C VAL A 84 3.15 -6.99 -37.61
N LEU A 85 3.55 -7.94 -38.47
CA LEU A 85 3.30 -7.85 -39.91
C LEU A 85 1.81 -7.79 -40.27
N ASN A 86 0.97 -8.50 -39.51
CA ASN A 86 -0.48 -8.52 -39.70
C ASN A 86 -1.18 -8.80 -38.36
N LEU A 87 -1.90 -7.82 -37.83
CA LEU A 87 -2.68 -7.89 -36.60
C LEU A 87 -4.17 -7.94 -36.97
N THR A 88 -4.75 -9.14 -36.90
CA THR A 88 -6.16 -9.35 -37.29
C THR A 88 -7.12 -8.70 -36.30
N VAL A 89 -8.33 -8.40 -36.75
CA VAL A 89 -9.42 -7.86 -35.90
C VAL A 89 -9.58 -8.68 -34.61
N GLY A 90 -9.52 -8.01 -33.46
CA GLY A 90 -9.64 -8.62 -32.13
C GLY A 90 -8.42 -9.41 -31.66
N ALA A 91 -7.35 -9.48 -32.45
CA ALA A 91 -6.09 -10.08 -32.03
C ALA A 91 -5.21 -9.07 -31.29
N SER A 92 -4.30 -9.61 -30.48
CA SER A 92 -3.32 -8.84 -29.74
C SER A 92 -1.94 -9.48 -29.83
N GLN A 93 -0.92 -8.68 -29.56
CA GLN A 93 0.46 -9.11 -29.44
C GLN A 93 1.08 -8.49 -28.20
N THR A 94 1.87 -9.26 -27.47
CA THR A 94 2.49 -8.85 -26.20
C THR A 94 4.02 -8.89 -26.31
N ILE A 95 4.66 -7.83 -25.80
CA ILE A 95 6.07 -7.80 -25.41
C ILE A 95 6.15 -8.26 -23.96
N ASN A 96 6.96 -9.28 -23.68
CA ASN A 96 7.25 -9.74 -22.32
C ASN A 96 8.68 -9.32 -21.95
N TYR A 97 8.82 -8.20 -21.26
CA TYR A 97 10.12 -7.63 -20.91
C TYR A 97 10.55 -8.05 -19.50
N THR A 98 11.70 -8.71 -19.39
CA THR A 98 12.32 -9.03 -18.08
C THR A 98 13.07 -7.80 -17.55
N TRP A 99 12.72 -7.35 -16.36
CA TRP A 99 13.28 -6.18 -15.71
C TRP A 99 13.81 -6.51 -14.31
N THR A 100 14.98 -5.97 -13.97
CA THR A 100 15.58 -6.06 -12.63
C THR A 100 15.90 -4.65 -12.14
N PRO A 101 15.10 -4.06 -11.25
CA PRO A 101 15.43 -2.78 -10.65
C PRO A 101 16.68 -2.90 -9.77
N ASP A 102 17.59 -1.93 -9.88
CA ASP A 102 18.84 -1.89 -9.11
C ASP A 102 18.95 -0.65 -8.22
N ILE A 103 17.97 0.27 -8.30
CA ILE A 103 17.95 1.55 -7.62
C ILE A 103 16.54 1.82 -7.07
N PHE A 104 16.47 2.40 -5.88
CA PHE A 104 15.23 2.92 -5.32
C PHE A 104 14.83 4.24 -5.99
N LYS A 105 13.73 4.23 -6.75
CA LYS A 105 13.11 5.40 -7.37
C LYS A 105 11.72 5.06 -7.92
N THR A 106 11.02 6.07 -8.42
CA THR A 106 9.88 5.88 -9.32
C THR A 106 10.37 5.68 -10.75
N TYR A 107 10.08 4.52 -11.31
CA TYR A 107 10.28 4.16 -12.71
C TYR A 107 9.02 4.45 -13.51
N ASN A 108 9.20 5.02 -14.71
CA ASN A 108 8.11 5.29 -15.65
C ASN A 108 8.18 4.30 -16.81
N PHE A 109 7.21 3.38 -16.88
CA PHE A 109 7.02 2.52 -18.03
C PHE A 109 5.96 3.11 -18.95
N THR A 110 6.27 3.24 -20.24
CA THR A 110 5.32 3.71 -21.24
C THR A 110 5.29 2.73 -22.40
N ALA A 111 4.10 2.23 -22.73
CA ALA A 111 3.87 1.43 -23.92
C ALA A 111 3.17 2.29 -24.98
N TYR A 112 3.62 2.20 -26.22
CA TYR A 112 3.13 3.03 -27.32
C TYR A 112 3.07 2.26 -28.64
N ALA A 113 1.95 2.37 -29.36
CA ALA A 113 1.80 1.88 -30.72
C ALA A 113 1.41 3.06 -31.63
N PRO A 114 2.21 3.46 -32.62
CA PRO A 114 1.87 4.58 -33.49
C PRO A 114 0.51 4.38 -34.17
N PRO A 115 -0.31 5.44 -34.30
CA PRO A 115 -1.59 5.31 -34.98
C PRO A 115 -1.44 4.80 -36.42
N VAL A 116 -2.29 3.86 -36.82
CA VAL A 116 -2.38 3.41 -38.21
C VAL A 116 -3.13 4.43 -39.06
N LEU A 117 -3.02 4.29 -40.38
CA LEU A 117 -3.71 5.19 -41.30
C LEU A 117 -5.23 5.13 -41.08
N ASN A 118 -5.85 6.30 -40.91
CA ASN A 118 -7.29 6.49 -40.65
C ASN A 118 -7.76 6.03 -39.26
N GLU A 119 -6.84 5.77 -38.34
CA GLU A 119 -7.19 5.66 -36.93
C GLU A 119 -7.61 7.02 -36.37
N THR A 120 -8.78 7.07 -35.75
CA THR A 120 -9.37 8.32 -35.24
C THR A 120 -9.33 8.42 -33.72
N ILE A 121 -9.17 7.29 -33.04
CA ILE A 121 -8.99 7.21 -31.60
C ILE A 121 -7.50 6.95 -31.40
N ILE A 122 -6.76 7.98 -31.00
CA ILE A 122 -5.30 7.91 -30.85
C ILE A 122 -4.86 7.94 -29.38
N ILE A 123 -5.81 8.08 -28.46
CA ILE A 123 -5.54 8.28 -27.02
C ILE A 123 -5.28 6.95 -26.30
N ASN A 124 -5.82 5.86 -26.82
CA ASN A 124 -5.62 4.47 -26.38
C ASN A 124 -4.34 3.85 -26.96
N ASN A 125 -3.61 4.56 -27.82
CA ASN A 125 -2.35 4.11 -28.42
C ASN A 125 -1.16 4.25 -27.47
N VAL A 126 -1.34 4.91 -26.33
CA VAL A 126 -0.30 5.12 -25.33
C VAL A 126 -0.85 4.88 -23.94
N VAL A 127 -0.07 4.20 -23.11
CA VAL A 127 -0.35 4.00 -21.69
C VAL A 127 0.95 4.13 -20.90
N THR A 128 0.87 4.79 -19.75
CA THR A 128 1.99 4.98 -18.85
C THR A 128 1.62 4.47 -17.46
N GLU A 129 2.49 3.63 -16.89
CA GLU A 129 2.38 3.13 -15.53
C GLU A 129 3.62 3.53 -14.73
N LEU A 130 3.42 3.93 -13.48
CA LEU A 130 4.49 4.34 -12.56
C LEU A 130 4.73 3.26 -11.52
N ILE A 131 5.97 2.78 -11.44
CA ILE A 131 6.40 1.81 -10.42
C ILE A 131 7.31 2.52 -9.44
N THR A 132 6.86 2.73 -8.20
CA THR A 132 7.69 3.33 -7.16
C THR A 132 8.32 2.24 -6.30
N ILE A 133 9.65 2.22 -6.25
CA ILE A 133 10.43 1.39 -5.34
C ILE A 133 11.07 2.33 -4.33
N SER A 134 10.49 2.45 -3.15
CA SER A 134 11.06 3.21 -2.04
C SER A 134 12.04 2.35 -1.25
N THR A 135 13.12 2.96 -0.75
CA THR A 135 13.89 2.36 0.33
C THR A 135 12.96 2.08 1.51
N LEU A 136 13.27 1.05 2.29
CA LEU A 136 12.54 0.80 3.51
C LEU A 136 12.67 2.01 4.47
N SER A 137 11.55 2.53 4.95
CA SER A 137 11.56 3.58 5.96
C SER A 137 12.19 3.01 7.23
N ASN A 138 13.19 3.68 7.78
CA ASN A 138 13.78 3.31 9.08
C ASN A 138 13.41 4.36 10.13
N TYR A 139 13.67 4.07 11.40
CA TYR A 139 13.37 4.94 12.53
C TYR A 139 14.65 5.50 13.13
N THR A 140 14.66 6.80 13.39
CA THR A 140 15.66 7.42 14.29
C THR A 140 15.16 7.33 15.71
N MET A 141 15.87 6.60 16.58
CA MET A 141 15.61 6.55 18.01
C MET A 141 16.29 7.72 18.74
N THR A 142 15.51 8.50 19.50
CA THR A 142 15.97 9.62 20.32
C THR A 142 15.62 9.38 21.79
N PRO A 143 16.52 8.75 22.57
CA PRO A 143 16.32 8.59 24.01
C PRO A 143 16.45 9.94 24.75
N GLY A 144 15.67 10.14 25.81
CA GLY A 144 15.67 11.38 26.58
C GLY A 144 14.96 12.53 25.87
N ALA A 145 13.99 12.21 25.01
CA ALA A 145 13.05 13.18 24.49
C ALA A 145 12.23 13.82 25.64
N PRO A 146 11.59 14.98 25.43
CA PRO A 146 10.72 15.57 26.45
C PRO A 146 9.70 14.55 26.96
N TYR A 147 9.61 14.40 28.28
CA TYR A 147 8.67 13.48 28.92
C TYR A 147 7.23 13.84 28.55
N VAL A 148 6.47 12.82 28.15
CA VAL A 148 5.04 12.89 27.85
C VAL A 148 4.37 11.67 28.48
N TRP A 149 3.25 11.88 29.17
CA TRP A 149 2.43 10.79 29.68
C TRP A 149 0.98 10.99 29.25
N ILE A 150 0.33 9.96 28.73
CA ILE A 150 -1.07 10.00 28.31
C ILE A 150 -1.84 8.93 29.07
N ASP A 151 -2.52 9.35 30.15
CA ASP A 151 -3.39 8.47 30.94
C ASP A 151 -4.44 7.76 30.05
N ALA A 152 -4.24 6.46 29.85
CA ALA A 152 -5.09 5.57 29.07
C ALA A 152 -6.05 4.77 29.95
N SER A 153 -6.01 4.95 31.28
CA SER A 153 -6.88 4.25 32.24
C SER A 153 -8.37 4.59 32.07
N GLY A 154 -8.68 5.67 31.34
CA GLY A 154 -10.03 6.00 30.88
C GLY A 154 -10.53 5.17 29.69
N GLY A 155 -9.66 4.35 29.09
CA GLY A 155 -9.92 3.50 27.94
C GLY A 155 -10.42 2.10 28.28
N THR A 156 -9.99 1.12 27.48
CA THR A 156 -10.34 -0.30 27.68
C THR A 156 -9.26 -0.99 28.50
N GLU A 157 -9.63 -1.57 29.64
CA GLU A 157 -8.75 -2.48 30.40
C GLU A 157 -8.69 -3.86 29.73
N LEU A 158 -7.47 -4.35 29.51
CA LEU A 158 -7.21 -5.68 28.96
C LEU A 158 -6.93 -6.68 30.08
N PHE A 159 -7.83 -7.63 30.27
CA PHE A 159 -7.73 -8.68 31.29
C PHE A 159 -6.92 -9.89 30.81
N LEU A 160 -5.71 -9.67 30.26
CA LEU A 160 -4.81 -10.73 29.80
C LEU A 160 -4.34 -11.60 30.98
N SER A 161 -4.25 -12.92 30.79
CA SER A 161 -3.51 -13.77 31.73
C SER A 161 -2.02 -13.75 31.40
N ASP A 162 -1.24 -14.51 32.18
CA ASP A 162 0.12 -14.90 31.83
C ASP A 162 0.17 -15.51 30.40
N ASP A 163 1.18 -15.11 29.63
CA ASP A 163 1.40 -15.48 28.23
C ASP A 163 0.13 -15.39 27.35
N ASP A 164 -0.63 -14.29 27.47
CA ASP A 164 -1.84 -14.05 26.69
C ASP A 164 -1.73 -12.82 25.79
N ASN A 165 -2.67 -12.65 24.86
CA ASN A 165 -2.69 -11.51 23.97
C ASN A 165 -4.10 -11.01 23.66
N ALA A 166 -4.18 -9.78 23.17
CA ALA A 166 -5.39 -9.21 22.59
C ALA A 166 -5.14 -8.77 21.14
N THR A 167 -6.11 -9.04 20.27
CA THR A 167 -6.19 -8.44 18.94
C THR A 167 -6.88 -7.09 19.04
N ILE A 168 -6.23 -6.03 18.54
CA ILE A 168 -6.71 -4.66 18.69
C ILE A 168 -6.76 -4.00 17.31
N PRO A 169 -7.95 -3.58 16.82
CA PRO A 169 -8.02 -2.74 15.64
C PRO A 169 -7.51 -1.33 15.97
N LEU A 170 -6.64 -0.79 15.12
CA LEU A 170 -6.19 0.58 15.24
C LEU A 170 -7.25 1.55 14.70
N PRO A 171 -7.32 2.79 15.23
CA PRO A 171 -8.27 3.80 14.76
C PRO A 171 -7.89 4.45 13.41
N PHE A 172 -6.69 4.14 12.90
CA PHE A 172 -6.12 4.57 11.64
C PHE A 172 -5.25 3.46 11.05
N ASP A 173 -4.95 3.56 9.76
CA ASP A 173 -3.91 2.75 9.13
C ASP A 173 -2.53 3.23 9.62
N PHE A 174 -1.75 2.33 10.20
CA PHE A 174 -0.41 2.63 10.70
C PHE A 174 0.65 2.02 9.80
N THR A 175 1.55 2.85 9.26
CA THR A 175 2.66 2.39 8.43
C THR A 175 3.90 2.13 9.27
N PHE A 176 4.35 0.88 9.33
CA PHE A 176 5.55 0.45 10.05
C PHE A 176 6.50 -0.26 9.09
N TYR A 177 7.71 0.29 8.88
CA TYR A 177 8.67 -0.18 7.88
C TYR A 177 8.01 -0.38 6.49
N ASN A 178 7.35 0.66 5.96
CA ASN A 178 6.60 0.69 4.69
C ASN A 178 5.41 -0.27 4.56
N GLU A 179 5.19 -1.20 5.48
CA GLU A 179 3.97 -2.00 5.52
C GLU A 179 2.88 -1.29 6.30
N THR A 180 1.64 -1.39 5.81
CA THR A 180 0.49 -0.70 6.39
C THR A 180 -0.42 -1.68 7.10
N PHE A 181 -0.68 -1.41 8.37
CA PHE A 181 -1.46 -2.28 9.25
C PHE A 181 -2.65 -1.53 9.85
N SER A 182 -3.79 -2.21 9.93
CA SER A 182 -5.00 -1.71 10.61
C SER A 182 -5.27 -2.41 11.95
N THR A 183 -4.43 -3.38 12.31
CA THR A 183 -4.61 -4.27 13.46
C THR A 183 -3.24 -4.58 14.07
N ILE A 184 -3.19 -4.65 15.41
CA ILE A 184 -2.04 -5.13 16.18
C ILE A 184 -2.45 -6.31 17.06
N TYR A 185 -1.45 -7.07 17.49
CA TYR A 185 -1.56 -8.11 18.50
C TYR A 185 -0.69 -7.69 19.68
N LEU A 186 -1.31 -7.35 20.81
CA LEU A 186 -0.62 -6.91 22.02
C LEU A 186 -0.50 -8.09 22.99
N GLY A 187 0.72 -8.45 23.37
CA GLY A 187 1.01 -9.50 24.34
C GLY A 187 1.04 -8.96 25.78
N SER A 188 0.75 -9.83 26.76
CA SER A 188 0.87 -9.53 28.20
C SER A 188 2.28 -9.05 28.57
N ASN A 189 3.28 -9.59 27.89
CA ASN A 189 4.71 -9.49 28.17
C ASN A 189 5.35 -8.16 27.70
N GLY A 190 4.57 -7.09 27.57
CA GLY A 190 5.11 -5.74 27.33
C GLY A 190 5.60 -5.45 25.91
N TYR A 191 5.03 -6.15 24.92
CA TYR A 191 5.29 -5.92 23.50
C TYR A 191 4.06 -6.16 22.63
N LEU A 192 4.14 -5.71 21.38
CA LEU A 192 3.16 -6.02 20.35
C LEU A 192 3.82 -6.46 19.04
N SER A 193 3.06 -7.16 18.22
CA SER A 193 3.42 -7.49 16.84
C SER A 193 2.32 -7.06 15.87
N PHE A 194 2.71 -6.76 14.64
CA PHE A 194 1.79 -6.52 13.53
C PHE A 194 1.52 -7.79 12.69
N THR A 195 2.36 -8.83 12.82
CA THR A 195 2.29 -10.04 11.99
C THR A 195 2.13 -11.33 12.80
N ASP A 196 2.70 -11.42 14.00
CA ASP A 196 2.45 -12.54 14.91
C ASP A 196 1.09 -12.38 15.57
N THR A 197 0.17 -13.29 15.25
CA THR A 197 -1.19 -13.31 15.78
C THR A 197 -1.30 -13.83 17.21
N ALA A 198 -0.20 -14.34 17.79
CA ALA A 198 -0.17 -14.86 19.15
C ALA A 198 1.12 -14.50 19.91
N PRO A 199 1.42 -13.20 20.10
CA PRO A 199 2.63 -12.74 20.78
C PRO A 199 2.55 -13.05 22.28
N ARG A 200 3.23 -14.12 22.69
CA ARG A 200 3.18 -14.71 24.03
C ARG A 200 4.56 -15.11 24.57
N GLU A 201 5.63 -14.70 23.92
CA GLU A 201 6.97 -15.10 24.34
C GLU A 201 7.34 -14.34 25.63
N TYR A 202 7.78 -15.06 26.66
CA TYR A 202 8.24 -14.48 27.94
C TYR A 202 9.78 -14.34 28.01
N ILE A 203 10.51 -14.96 27.07
CA ILE A 203 11.97 -14.88 27.01
C ILE A 203 12.34 -13.79 26.00
N ASN A 204 12.73 -12.64 26.52
CA ASN A 204 13.20 -11.54 25.69
C ASN A 204 14.51 -11.89 24.97
N VAL A 205 14.68 -11.38 23.75
CA VAL A 205 15.90 -11.54 22.94
C VAL A 205 16.41 -10.20 22.45
N ASP A 206 17.70 -10.11 22.17
CA ASP A 206 18.27 -8.90 21.57
C ASP A 206 17.66 -8.60 20.20
N PHE A 207 17.41 -7.32 19.93
CA PHE A 207 17.19 -6.83 18.58
C PHE A 207 18.53 -6.47 17.91
N PRO A 208 18.74 -6.83 16.63
CA PRO A 208 17.76 -7.41 15.72
C PRO A 208 17.57 -8.92 15.96
N SER A 209 16.34 -9.40 15.81
CA SER A 209 16.03 -10.83 15.88
C SER A 209 15.49 -11.35 14.55
N PRO A 210 16.16 -12.33 13.91
CA PRO A 210 15.72 -12.89 12.63
C PRO A 210 14.60 -13.93 12.74
N ASN A 211 14.04 -14.14 13.94
CA ASN A 211 12.91 -15.04 14.14
C ASN A 211 11.65 -14.43 13.50
N PRO A 212 10.94 -15.14 12.61
CA PRO A 212 9.70 -14.64 12.01
C PRO A 212 8.61 -14.21 13.01
N THR A 213 8.62 -14.74 14.24
CA THR A 213 7.67 -14.31 15.29
C THR A 213 7.98 -12.91 15.85
N HIS A 214 9.19 -12.39 15.59
CA HIS A 214 9.62 -11.05 16.00
C HIS A 214 9.62 -10.06 14.81
N GLU A 215 9.09 -10.47 13.66
CA GLU A 215 8.92 -9.60 12.50
C GLU A 215 7.87 -8.52 12.80
N TYR A 216 8.11 -7.29 12.37
CA TYR A 216 7.26 -6.12 12.67
C TYR A 216 6.84 -6.07 14.16
N MET A 217 7.82 -5.99 15.05
CA MET A 217 7.64 -6.01 16.51
C MET A 217 8.01 -4.67 17.13
N ILE A 218 7.21 -4.24 18.11
CA ILE A 218 7.47 -3.07 18.96
C ILE A 218 7.48 -3.53 20.41
N ALA A 219 8.59 -3.30 21.10
CA ALA A 219 8.76 -3.67 22.49
C ALA A 219 9.18 -2.42 23.29
N PRO A 220 8.25 -1.73 23.98
CA PRO A 220 8.63 -0.71 24.96
C PRO A 220 9.41 -1.36 26.11
N PHE A 221 8.93 -2.48 26.64
CA PHE A 221 9.59 -3.23 27.69
C PHE A 221 9.16 -4.70 27.63
N TRP A 222 9.86 -5.51 26.83
CA TRP A 222 9.58 -6.94 26.78
C TRP A 222 10.33 -7.70 27.87
N ASP A 223 9.57 -8.27 28.81
CA ASP A 223 9.99 -9.25 29.84
C ASP A 223 8.77 -10.13 30.17
N ASP A 224 8.95 -11.09 31.07
CA ASP A 224 7.94 -12.01 31.62
C ASP A 224 6.95 -11.28 32.56
N LEU A 225 6.05 -10.46 31.98
CA LEU A 225 5.08 -9.63 32.70
C LEU A 225 3.74 -10.34 32.91
N ASP A 226 3.16 -10.16 34.10
CA ASP A 226 1.91 -10.81 34.46
C ASP A 226 1.03 -9.90 35.31
N ARG A 227 -0.02 -9.36 34.68
CA ARG A 227 -1.02 -8.56 35.40
C ARG A 227 -1.79 -9.34 36.47
N THR A 228 -1.80 -10.68 36.43
CA THR A 228 -2.45 -11.49 37.48
C THR A 228 -1.63 -11.50 38.78
N SER A 229 -0.33 -11.22 38.68
CA SER A 229 0.55 -10.95 39.81
C SER A 229 0.35 -9.53 40.36
N GLY A 230 0.11 -8.54 39.50
CA GLY A 230 -0.22 -7.17 39.88
C GLY A 230 -0.22 -6.18 38.70
N GLY A 231 -0.97 -5.09 38.85
CA GLY A 231 -1.08 -4.03 37.85
C GLY A 231 -2.18 -4.23 36.81
N ASN A 232 -2.17 -3.37 35.80
CA ASN A 232 -3.20 -3.30 34.76
C ASN A 232 -2.59 -2.99 33.39
N ILE A 233 -3.31 -3.37 32.33
CA ILE A 233 -2.98 -3.02 30.95
C ILE A 233 -4.18 -2.28 30.38
N TYR A 234 -3.99 -1.06 29.90
CA TYR A 234 -5.02 -0.22 29.30
C TYR A 234 -4.70 0.12 27.86
N VAL A 235 -5.73 0.24 27.03
CA VAL A 235 -5.59 0.74 25.66
C VAL A 235 -6.64 1.79 25.35
N GLN A 236 -6.25 2.86 24.66
CA GLN A 236 -7.14 3.96 24.33
C GLN A 236 -6.80 4.61 22.98
N SER A 237 -7.84 4.90 22.20
CA SER A 237 -7.75 5.72 21.00
C SER A 237 -8.13 7.16 21.29
N PHE A 238 -7.38 8.10 20.71
CA PHE A 238 -7.62 9.54 20.78
C PHE A 238 -7.82 10.16 19.39
N GLY A 239 -8.17 9.35 18.39
CA GLY A 239 -8.31 9.79 17.00
C GLY A 239 -6.99 9.65 16.24
N THR A 240 -6.10 10.64 16.34
CA THR A 240 -4.84 10.69 15.58
C THR A 240 -3.66 10.00 16.28
N TYR A 241 -3.88 9.48 17.48
CA TYR A 241 -2.93 8.65 18.21
C TYR A 241 -3.66 7.61 19.06
N TRP A 242 -2.92 6.55 19.39
CA TRP A 242 -3.38 5.42 20.19
C TRP A 242 -2.33 5.09 21.24
N VAL A 243 -2.78 4.68 22.43
CA VAL A 243 -1.93 4.42 23.60
C VAL A 243 -2.18 3.02 24.14
N ALA A 244 -1.10 2.31 24.48
CA ALA A 244 -1.11 1.17 25.38
C ALA A 244 -0.30 1.50 26.64
N GLU A 245 -0.92 1.35 27.79
CA GLU A 245 -0.34 1.65 29.10
C GLU A 245 -0.27 0.37 29.92
N TRP A 246 0.92 0.03 30.42
CA TRP A 246 1.13 -0.97 31.47
C TRP A 246 1.30 -0.21 32.79
N ALA A 247 0.26 -0.20 33.61
CA ALA A 247 0.18 0.59 34.83
C ALA A 247 0.49 -0.27 36.06
N ASN A 248 1.55 0.09 36.81
CA ASN A 248 2.03 -0.62 37.99
C ASN A 248 2.14 -2.14 37.74
N ILE A 249 2.65 -2.54 36.57
CA ILE A 249 2.67 -3.92 36.12
C ILE A 249 3.72 -4.73 36.90
N ASP A 250 3.34 -5.93 37.32
CA ASP A 250 4.26 -6.87 37.95
C ASP A 250 4.83 -7.85 36.93
N ARG A 251 6.03 -8.34 37.23
CA ARG A 251 6.61 -9.54 36.61
C ARG A 251 5.85 -10.78 37.07
N PHE A 252 5.90 -11.90 36.33
CA PHE A 252 5.30 -13.21 36.69
C PHE A 252 5.60 -13.71 38.11
N SER A 253 6.71 -13.26 38.71
CA SER A 253 7.10 -13.60 40.08
C SER A 253 6.66 -12.59 41.16
N GLY A 254 5.85 -11.58 40.81
CA GLY A 254 5.28 -10.57 41.70
C GLY A 254 6.23 -9.41 42.05
N SER A 255 7.27 -9.16 41.25
CA SER A 255 8.11 -7.98 41.40
C SER A 255 7.52 -6.83 40.60
N LEU A 256 7.27 -5.69 41.24
CA LEU A 256 6.79 -4.47 40.56
C LEU A 256 7.82 -4.00 39.54
N VAL A 257 7.45 -4.00 38.26
CA VAL A 257 8.30 -3.53 37.16
C VAL A 257 8.19 -2.03 37.02
N GLY A 258 6.97 -1.48 37.01
CA GLY A 258 6.74 -0.04 36.96
C GLY A 258 5.52 0.34 36.15
N SER A 259 5.50 1.59 35.68
CA SER A 259 4.47 2.11 34.78
C SER A 259 5.10 2.68 33.52
N PHE A 260 4.70 2.14 32.36
CA PHE A 260 5.21 2.56 31.06
C PHE A 260 4.13 2.47 29.98
N GLU A 261 4.31 3.20 28.89
CA GLU A 261 3.36 3.25 27.79
C GLU A 261 4.03 3.28 26.41
N LEU A 262 3.25 2.86 25.43
CA LEU A 262 3.49 2.98 24.00
C LEU A 262 2.47 3.94 23.41
N ILE A 263 2.93 4.96 22.69
CA ILE A 263 2.08 5.85 21.90
C ILE A 263 2.40 5.67 20.42
N LEU A 264 1.39 5.33 19.63
CA LEU A 264 1.44 5.29 18.17
C LEU A 264 0.69 6.49 17.60
N TYR A 265 1.32 7.25 16.72
CA TYR A 265 0.68 8.36 15.99
C TYR A 265 0.35 7.94 14.56
N GLU A 266 -0.76 8.47 14.01
CA GLU A 266 -1.20 8.21 12.62
C GLU A 266 -0.12 8.53 11.57
N ASN A 267 0.74 9.50 11.86
CA ASN A 267 1.84 9.88 10.97
C ASN A 267 3.03 8.89 10.97
N GLY A 268 2.96 7.84 11.79
CA GLY A 268 4.01 6.83 11.94
C GLY A 268 5.01 7.10 13.06
N ASP A 269 4.90 8.21 13.80
CA ASP A 269 5.76 8.44 14.96
C ASP A 269 5.40 7.49 16.12
N ILE A 270 6.42 7.09 16.89
CA ILE A 270 6.27 6.18 18.03
C ILE A 270 6.94 6.80 19.26
N ILE A 271 6.29 6.76 20.42
CA ILE A 271 6.90 7.14 21.70
C ILE A 271 6.81 5.96 22.65
N PHE A 272 7.92 5.65 23.33
CA PHE A 272 7.88 4.90 24.58
C PHE A 272 8.02 5.89 25.72
N SER A 273 7.16 5.82 26.72
CA SER A 273 7.24 6.66 27.91
C SER A 273 7.23 5.83 29.17
N TYR A 274 8.00 6.26 30.16
CA TYR A 274 8.19 5.58 31.43
C TYR A 274 7.91 6.60 32.52
N ASP A 275 6.82 6.43 33.25
CA ASP A 275 6.55 7.20 34.45
C ASP A 275 7.62 6.83 35.48
N TYR A 276 7.77 5.53 35.75
CA TYR A 276 8.88 4.99 36.53
C TYR A 276 9.13 3.50 36.24
N LEU A 277 10.35 3.02 36.51
CA LEU A 277 10.71 1.61 36.56
C LEU A 277 11.37 1.27 37.91
N ASP A 278 10.87 0.23 38.58
CA ASP A 278 11.36 -0.28 39.87
C ASP A 278 12.12 -1.61 39.75
N TYR A 279 11.95 -2.33 38.63
CA TYR A 279 12.62 -3.62 38.40
C TYR A 279 12.98 -3.84 36.93
N THR A 280 14.28 -3.96 36.67
CA THR A 280 14.86 -4.27 35.35
C THR A 280 15.84 -5.45 35.40
N SER A 281 16.14 -5.97 36.60
CA SER A 281 17.14 -7.02 36.80
C SER A 281 16.79 -8.38 36.20
N GLY A 282 15.53 -8.59 35.79
CA GLY A 282 15.09 -9.76 35.02
C GLY A 282 15.63 -9.79 33.59
N GLY A 283 16.19 -8.69 33.10
CA GLY A 283 16.43 -8.46 31.69
C GLY A 283 15.21 -7.84 31.01
N TYR A 284 15.44 -7.19 29.87
CA TYR A 284 14.36 -6.67 29.03
C TYR A 284 14.85 -6.53 27.58
N THR A 285 13.91 -6.47 26.65
CA THR A 285 14.13 -5.97 25.30
C THR A 285 13.33 -4.70 25.08
N CYS A 286 14.01 -3.63 24.67
CA CYS A 286 13.38 -2.34 24.37
C CYS A 286 13.79 -1.88 22.97
N GLY A 287 12.83 -1.71 22.06
CA GLY A 287 13.09 -1.21 20.72
C GLY A 287 12.07 -1.60 19.66
N LEU A 288 12.49 -1.47 18.40
CA LEU A 288 11.71 -1.77 17.20
C LEU A 288 12.45 -2.84 16.41
N ASN A 289 11.77 -3.86 15.89
CA ASN A 289 12.40 -4.91 15.08
C ASN A 289 11.58 -5.16 13.81
N LEU A 290 12.24 -5.08 12.65
CA LEU A 290 11.66 -5.55 11.41
C LEU A 290 11.80 -7.07 11.27
N GLY A 291 12.91 -7.66 11.74
CA GLY A 291 13.12 -9.11 11.75
C GLY A 291 13.65 -9.74 10.45
N VAL A 292 13.24 -9.28 9.26
CA VAL A 292 13.75 -9.88 7.99
C VAL A 292 15.16 -9.44 7.62
N ASP A 293 15.61 -8.31 8.14
CA ASP A 293 16.89 -7.69 7.83
C ASP A 293 17.51 -7.15 9.12
N THR A 294 18.76 -7.55 9.41
CA THR A 294 19.49 -7.10 10.60
C THR A 294 19.83 -5.61 10.58
N ASP A 295 19.57 -4.92 9.47
CA ASP A 295 19.85 -3.49 9.31
C ASP A 295 18.68 -2.59 9.74
N TYR A 296 17.48 -3.15 10.01
CA TYR A 296 16.27 -2.39 10.35
C TYR A 296 15.73 -2.75 11.72
N TYR A 297 16.38 -2.19 12.73
CA TYR A 297 15.96 -2.30 14.12
C TYR A 297 16.43 -1.08 14.90
N ASN A 298 15.86 -0.93 16.10
CA ASN A 298 16.41 -0.10 17.16
C ASN A 298 16.46 -0.95 18.44
N SER A 299 17.47 -0.74 19.27
CA SER A 299 17.59 -1.37 20.59
C SER A 299 18.11 -0.36 21.59
N TYR A 300 17.42 -0.23 22.72
CA TYR A 300 17.82 0.63 23.83
C TYR A 300 18.09 -0.21 25.07
N GLN A 301 19.26 -0.01 25.67
CA GLN A 301 19.76 -0.78 26.82
C GLN A 301 20.03 0.12 28.04
N GLY A 302 19.47 1.33 28.05
CA GLY A 302 19.70 2.33 29.10
C GLY A 302 18.67 2.35 30.23
N LEU A 303 17.56 1.60 30.11
CA LEU A 303 16.57 1.49 31.18
C LEU A 303 17.18 0.80 32.40
N ASN A 304 16.80 1.28 33.57
CA ASN A 304 17.23 0.75 34.87
C ASN A 304 16.21 1.12 35.95
N ASP A 305 16.39 0.61 37.17
CA ASP A 305 15.49 0.83 38.33
C ASP A 305 15.46 2.29 38.86
N LEU A 306 16.07 3.24 38.12
CA LEU A 306 16.01 4.69 38.38
C LEU A 306 15.45 5.46 37.17
N THR A 307 14.97 4.75 36.14
CA THR A 307 14.27 5.38 35.03
C THR A 307 12.95 5.95 35.54
N ASP A 308 12.78 7.27 35.39
CA ASP A 308 11.67 8.07 35.92
C ASP A 308 11.50 9.28 35.00
N ASP A 309 10.25 9.68 34.72
CA ASP A 309 9.90 10.78 33.80
C ASP A 309 10.73 10.77 32.49
N PHE A 310 10.76 9.62 31.80
CA PHE A 310 11.64 9.38 30.65
C PHE A 310 10.86 8.98 29.40
N SER A 311 11.25 9.52 28.24
CA SER A 311 10.68 9.10 26.96
C SER A 311 11.74 8.82 25.90
N ILE A 312 11.44 7.87 25.02
CA ILE A 312 12.19 7.56 23.80
C ILE A 312 11.27 7.86 22.63
N TYR A 313 11.75 8.71 21.71
CA TYR A 313 10.99 9.09 20.53
C TYR A 313 11.57 8.45 19.27
N PHE A 314 10.73 7.86 18.44
CA PHE A 314 11.09 7.28 17.16
C PHE A 314 10.38 8.01 16.04
N THR A 315 11.16 8.57 15.11
CA THR A 315 10.64 9.29 13.93
C THR A 315 11.10 8.63 12.64
N ILE A 316 10.23 8.61 11.63
CA ILE A 316 10.53 8.04 10.32
C ILE A 316 11.64 8.83 9.61
N ILE A 317 12.61 8.09 9.05
CA ILE A 317 13.61 8.60 8.13
C ILE A 317 13.04 8.50 6.71
N LEU A 318 12.60 9.63 6.16
CA LEU A 318 12.22 9.72 4.75
C LEU A 318 13.50 9.82 3.91
N ILE A 319 13.95 8.70 3.32
CA ILE A 319 15.00 8.74 2.30
C ILE A 319 14.37 9.20 0.98
N ASN A 320 14.31 10.51 0.79
CA ASN A 320 13.71 11.09 -0.40
C ASN A 320 14.74 11.16 -1.54
N THR A 321 14.74 10.17 -2.45
CA THR A 321 15.50 10.23 -3.72
C THR A 321 14.56 10.35 -4.93
N ALA A 322 13.67 11.33 -4.93
CA ALA A 322 12.99 11.75 -6.16
C ALA A 322 13.73 12.96 -6.78
N PRO A 323 14.37 12.83 -7.96
CA PRO A 323 14.67 13.99 -8.78
C PRO A 323 13.37 14.51 -9.39
N ASP A 324 13.32 15.83 -9.61
CA ASP A 324 12.21 16.59 -10.18
C ASP A 324 11.53 15.90 -11.39
N LYS A 325 10.20 16.06 -11.47
CA LYS A 325 9.38 15.76 -12.65
C LYS A 325 10.06 16.31 -13.92
N LEU A 326 10.73 15.46 -14.68
CA LEU A 326 11.02 15.75 -16.08
C LEU A 326 9.70 15.62 -16.85
N PHE A 327 9.20 16.77 -17.28
CA PHE A 327 8.20 16.85 -18.34
C PHE A 327 8.72 16.07 -19.55
N ASN A 328 8.14 14.91 -19.84
CA ASN A 328 8.39 14.27 -21.12
C ASN A 328 7.65 15.05 -22.21
N PRO A 329 8.34 15.43 -23.30
CA PRO A 329 7.70 16.03 -24.45
C PRO A 329 6.86 14.96 -25.16
N ILE A 330 5.57 15.25 -25.33
CA ILE A 330 4.71 14.53 -26.28
C ILE A 330 5.36 14.71 -27.67
N PRO A 331 5.66 13.64 -28.42
CA PRO A 331 6.03 13.77 -29.83
C PRO A 331 4.90 14.48 -30.57
N SER A 332 5.22 15.64 -31.14
CA SER A 332 4.24 16.49 -31.81
C SER A 332 3.86 15.89 -33.16
N ASP A 333 2.78 15.10 -33.19
CA ASP A 333 2.00 14.96 -34.42
C ASP A 333 0.60 15.54 -34.18
N ALA A 334 0.41 16.70 -34.80
CA ALA A 334 -0.79 17.50 -34.75
C ALA A 334 -1.93 16.80 -35.51
N ALA A 335 -2.98 16.42 -34.80
CA ALA A 335 -4.30 16.24 -35.38
C ALA A 335 -5.35 16.88 -34.48
N THR A 336 -5.63 18.16 -34.74
CA THR A 336 -6.78 18.88 -34.19
C THR A 336 -8.06 18.35 -34.84
N GLY A 337 -8.89 17.63 -34.08
CA GLY A 337 -10.20 17.16 -34.52
C GLY A 337 -11.26 17.42 -33.45
N VAL A 338 -12.18 18.33 -33.75
CA VAL A 338 -13.25 18.80 -32.87
C VAL A 338 -14.28 17.68 -32.62
N SER A 339 -14.59 17.41 -31.35
CA SER A 339 -15.71 16.57 -30.94
C SER A 339 -17.05 17.24 -31.29
N THR A 340 -17.88 16.56 -32.09
CA THR A 340 -19.31 16.86 -32.20
C THR A 340 -20.11 15.74 -31.55
N ASN A 341 -20.83 16.06 -30.48
CA ASN A 341 -21.79 15.16 -29.84
C ASN A 341 -22.81 14.61 -30.85
N PRO A 342 -23.21 13.33 -30.76
CA PRO A 342 -24.21 12.76 -31.65
C PRO A 342 -25.56 13.44 -31.44
N THR A 343 -26.16 13.94 -32.53
CA THR A 343 -27.52 14.48 -32.54
C THR A 343 -28.47 13.42 -33.11
N LEU A 344 -29.52 13.08 -32.37
CA LEU A 344 -30.53 12.10 -32.76
C LEU A 344 -31.59 12.75 -33.65
N PHE A 345 -31.88 12.17 -34.83
CA PHE A 345 -33.03 12.55 -35.65
C PHE A 345 -34.06 11.42 -35.70
N VAL A 346 -35.30 11.72 -35.34
CA VAL A 346 -36.45 10.83 -35.55
C VAL A 346 -37.20 11.35 -36.77
N ASN A 347 -37.25 10.54 -37.84
CA ASN A 347 -38.02 10.88 -39.03
C ASN A 347 -39.28 10.03 -39.07
N VAL A 348 -40.44 10.68 -38.97
CA VAL A 348 -41.75 10.03 -39.09
C VAL A 348 -42.25 10.33 -40.50
N SER A 349 -42.26 9.32 -41.36
CA SER A 349 -42.87 9.41 -42.69
C SER A 349 -44.18 8.63 -42.70
N ASP A 350 -45.28 9.34 -42.97
CA ASP A 350 -46.60 8.78 -43.25
C ASP A 350 -46.66 8.37 -44.75
N PRO A 351 -47.27 7.22 -45.12
CA PRO A 351 -47.58 6.90 -46.52
C PRO A 351 -48.76 7.69 -47.08
#